data_AF-A0A957G5V2-F1
#
_entry.id   AF-A0A957G5V2-F1
#
_cell.length_a   1.000
_cell.length_b   1.000
_cell.length_c   1.000
_cell.angle_alpha   90.00
_cell.angle_beta   90.00
_cell.angle_gamma   90.00
#
_symmetry.space_group_name_H-M   'P 1'
#
loop_
_entity.id
_entity.type
_entity.pdbx_description
1 polymer ?
#
loop_
_entity_poly.entity_id
_entity_poly.type
_entity_poly.pdbx_seq_one_letter_code
_entity_poly.pdbx_strand_id
1 'polypeptide(L)'
;MGLIEAEVYLTTDAAHPYLEIKLDGEPARTVPFKPLIRPVTAAGGLRQFVAYPLVTDVGPWSFRACLHPGDYLPAGDNKFYTSRHRQIWLQNDQFFDYKPVARVSPSRIVKIDPFPGTMGPRPLYIYLPRGYREHKTRHYPVLYMQDGQNCFERFAADSYAG
;
A
#
# COMPACT_ATOMS: atom_id res chain seq x y z
N MET A 1 -23.28 16.12 8.01
CA MET A 1 -22.01 15.46 7.66
C MET A 1 -20.91 16.23 8.36
N GLY A 2 -20.26 15.61 9.34
CA GLY A 2 -19.22 16.24 10.13
C GLY A 2 -17.84 16.12 9.45
N LEU A 3 -16.91 16.96 9.87
CA LEU A 3 -15.50 16.79 9.54
C LEU A 3 -14.76 16.27 10.77
N ILE A 4 -13.88 15.31 10.54
CA ILE A 4 -12.99 14.74 11.56
C ILE A 4 -11.54 14.85 11.09
N GLU A 5 -10.62 14.87 12.04
CA GLU A 5 -9.19 14.82 11.72
C GLU A 5 -8.77 13.38 11.41
N ALA A 6 -8.01 13.21 10.32
CA ALA A 6 -7.28 11.99 10.00
C ALA A 6 -5.78 12.25 10.05
N GLU A 7 -4.99 11.18 10.09
CA GLU A 7 -3.54 11.22 10.12
C GLU A 7 -2.98 10.49 8.91
N VAL A 8 -2.18 11.21 8.12
CA VAL A 8 -1.42 10.62 7.01
C VAL A 8 0.05 10.71 7.36
N TYR A 9 0.69 9.57 7.52
CA TYR A 9 2.12 9.44 7.75
C TYR A 9 2.82 9.17 6.43
N LEU A 10 3.92 9.86 6.18
CA LEU A 10 4.71 9.72 4.95
C LEU A 10 6.17 9.48 5.30
N THR A 11 6.78 8.47 4.67
CA THR A 11 8.23 8.25 4.72
C THR A 11 8.81 8.47 3.32
N THR A 12 9.64 9.48 3.16
CA THR A 12 10.18 9.93 1.86
C THR A 12 11.47 10.73 2.05
N ASP A 13 12.30 10.83 1.01
CA ASP A 13 13.42 11.76 0.90
C ASP A 13 13.01 13.15 0.39
N ALA A 14 11.77 13.34 -0.05
CA ALA A 14 11.23 14.62 -0.49
C ALA A 14 11.45 15.77 0.53
N ALA A 15 11.81 16.95 0.01
CA ALA A 15 12.06 18.13 0.84
C ALA A 15 10.79 18.78 1.37
N HIS A 16 9.79 18.93 0.51
CA HIS A 16 8.56 19.66 0.81
C HIS A 16 7.33 18.89 0.33
N PRO A 17 7.08 17.68 0.86
CA PRO A 17 5.91 16.94 0.46
C PRO A 17 4.64 17.65 0.93
N TYR A 18 3.56 17.47 0.19
CA TYR A 18 2.21 17.90 0.60
C TYR A 18 1.18 16.84 0.24
N LEU A 19 0.06 16.86 0.96
CA LEU A 19 -1.08 16.01 0.70
C LEU A 19 -2.13 16.84 -0.03
N GLU A 20 -2.69 16.34 -1.12
CA GLU A 20 -3.94 16.85 -1.65
C GLU A 20 -5.09 15.96 -1.21
N ILE A 21 -6.15 16.57 -0.70
CA ILE A 21 -7.40 15.90 -0.36
C ILE A 21 -8.52 16.40 -1.26
N LYS A 22 -9.37 15.48 -1.70
CA LYS A 22 -10.57 15.80 -2.48
C LYS A 22 -11.78 15.19 -1.78
N LEU A 23 -12.64 16.05 -1.28
CA LEU A 23 -13.93 15.66 -0.72
C LEU A 23 -14.97 15.70 -1.86
N ASP A 24 -16.05 14.95 -1.70
CA ASP A 24 -17.09 14.87 -2.74
C ASP A 24 -17.73 16.24 -2.98
N GLY A 25 -17.90 16.62 -4.25
CA GLY A 25 -18.41 17.93 -4.67
C GLY A 25 -17.48 19.13 -4.42
N GLU A 26 -16.30 18.94 -3.82
CA GLU A 26 -15.39 20.03 -3.43
C GLU A 26 -14.10 20.06 -4.28
N PRO A 27 -13.48 21.24 -4.46
CA PRO A 27 -12.16 21.33 -5.06
C PRO A 27 -11.11 20.65 -4.16
N ALA A 28 -10.03 20.16 -4.78
CA ALA A 28 -8.91 19.59 -4.05
C ALA A 28 -8.25 20.66 -3.16
N ARG A 29 -7.88 20.28 -1.93
CA ARG A 29 -7.24 21.15 -0.95
C ARG A 29 -5.88 20.60 -0.58
N THR A 30 -4.91 21.50 -0.39
CA THR A 30 -3.55 21.14 0.01
C THR A 30 -3.40 21.16 1.52
N VAL A 31 -2.82 20.10 2.08
CA VAL A 31 -2.48 19.96 3.49
C VAL A 31 -0.96 19.71 3.59
N PRO A 32 -0.19 20.60 4.23
CA PRO A 32 1.25 20.44 4.31
C PRO A 32 1.62 19.27 5.22
N PHE A 33 2.64 18.51 4.83
CA PHE A 33 3.28 17.55 5.71
C PHE A 33 4.22 18.28 6.68
N LYS A 34 4.13 17.93 7.97
CA LYS A 34 5.02 18.43 9.01
C LYS A 34 6.04 17.35 9.38
N PRO A 35 7.34 17.67 9.52
CA PRO A 35 8.32 16.72 10.02
C PRO A 35 7.92 16.18 11.40
N LEU A 36 8.09 14.88 11.62
CA LEU A 36 7.92 14.29 12.96
C LEU A 36 9.07 14.74 13.87
N ILE A 37 8.74 15.32 15.04
CA ILE A 37 9.71 15.86 16.02
C ILE A 37 10.71 14.78 16.49
N ARG A 38 10.25 13.53 16.57
CA ARG A 38 11.09 12.36 16.86
C ARG A 38 10.99 11.39 15.68
N PRO A 39 11.79 11.58 14.62
CA PRO A 39 11.77 10.64 13.52
C PRO A 39 12.23 9.29 14.04
N VAL A 40 11.42 8.24 13.83
CA VAL A 40 11.92 6.88 13.93
C VAL A 40 12.95 6.77 12.83
N THR A 41 14.21 6.49 13.17
CA THR A 41 15.35 6.50 12.23
C THR A 41 15.00 5.77 10.95
N ALA A 42 14.64 6.52 9.90
CA ALA A 42 14.35 5.95 8.61
C ALA A 42 15.70 5.80 7.91
N ALA A 43 16.18 4.57 7.87
CA ALA A 43 17.53 4.28 7.42
C ALA A 43 17.70 4.62 5.93
N GLY A 44 18.75 5.36 5.58
CA GLY A 44 19.08 5.72 4.18
C GLY A 44 18.61 7.10 3.73
N GLY A 45 18.59 8.11 4.61
CA GLY A 45 18.29 9.51 4.24
C GLY A 45 16.79 9.83 4.12
N LEU A 46 15.92 8.85 4.36
CA LEU A 46 14.48 9.04 4.41
C LEU A 46 14.09 9.84 5.66
N ARG A 47 13.04 10.65 5.52
CA ARG A 47 12.43 11.45 6.59
C ARG A 47 11.00 11.01 6.80
N GLN A 48 10.51 11.19 8.03
CA GLN A 48 9.13 10.92 8.38
C GLN A 48 8.36 12.22 8.57
N PHE A 49 7.17 12.27 7.98
CA PHE A 49 6.26 13.39 8.05
C PHE A 49 4.87 12.93 8.46
N VAL A 50 4.06 13.87 8.96
CA VAL A 50 2.64 13.69 9.23
C VAL A 50 1.82 14.88 8.71
N ALA A 51 0.68 14.60 8.10
CA ALA A 51 -0.33 15.58 7.73
C ALA A 51 -1.64 15.26 8.47
N TYR A 52 -2.40 16.31 8.78
CA TYR A 52 -3.65 16.24 9.54
C TYR A 52 -4.82 16.80 8.70
N PRO A 53 -5.29 16.09 7.67
CA PRO A 53 -6.43 16.54 6.88
C PRO A 53 -7.74 16.45 7.67
N LEU A 54 -8.64 17.41 7.42
CA LEU A 54 -10.05 17.28 7.78
C LEU A 54 -10.78 16.49 6.71
N VAL A 55 -11.35 15.35 7.09
CA VAL A 55 -12.03 14.41 6.19
C VAL A 55 -13.46 14.15 6.64
N THR A 56 -14.25 13.53 5.77
CA THR A 56 -15.65 13.22 6.07
C THR A 56 -15.74 12.20 7.22
N ASP A 57 -16.69 12.42 8.14
CA ASP A 57 -16.99 11.45 9.20
C ASP A 57 -17.74 10.21 8.70
N VAL A 58 -18.39 10.33 7.53
CA VAL A 58 -19.12 9.29 6.84
C VAL A 58 -18.58 9.11 5.42
N GLY A 59 -18.51 7.85 4.98
CA GLY A 59 -18.09 7.51 3.62
C GLY A 59 -16.58 7.54 3.39
N PRO A 60 -16.14 7.25 2.16
CA PRO A 60 -14.73 7.35 1.80
C PRO A 60 -14.33 8.79 1.47
N TRP A 61 -13.04 9.08 1.61
CA TRP A 61 -12.41 10.33 1.21
C TRP A 61 -11.26 10.05 0.25
N SER A 62 -10.94 11.02 -0.61
CA SER A 62 -9.93 10.86 -1.65
C SER A 62 -8.68 11.70 -1.39
N PHE A 63 -7.51 11.15 -1.73
CA PHE A 63 -6.22 11.83 -1.49
C PHE A 63 -5.12 11.43 -2.47
N ARG A 64 -4.08 12.25 -2.59
CA ARG A 64 -2.78 11.90 -3.17
C ARG A 64 -1.66 12.60 -2.43
N ALA A 65 -0.50 11.96 -2.32
CA ALA A 65 0.69 12.58 -1.74
C ALA A 65 1.63 13.04 -2.84
N CYS A 66 2.04 14.29 -2.79
CA CYS A 66 2.94 14.92 -3.75
C CYS A 66 4.32 15.07 -3.11
N LEU A 67 5.35 14.57 -3.78
CA LEU A 67 6.73 14.47 -3.28
C LEU A 67 7.68 15.54 -3.83
N HIS A 68 7.44 16.00 -5.07
CA HIS A 68 8.29 16.96 -5.78
C HIS A 68 9.81 16.60 -5.83
N PRO A 69 10.29 15.96 -6.92
CA PRO A 69 9.52 15.50 -8.09
C PRO A 69 8.68 14.25 -7.77
N GLY A 70 7.49 14.15 -8.37
CA GLY A 70 6.65 12.95 -8.34
C GLY A 70 5.48 12.97 -7.35
N ASP A 71 4.59 11.99 -7.52
CA ASP A 71 3.35 11.80 -6.77
C ASP A 71 3.14 10.31 -6.46
N TYR A 72 2.51 10.01 -5.32
CA TYR A 72 1.84 8.72 -5.10
C TYR A 72 0.50 8.75 -5.83
N LEU A 73 0.39 8.01 -6.95
CA LEU A 73 -0.84 7.88 -7.74
C LEU A 73 -1.37 6.44 -7.68
N PRO A 74 -2.70 6.23 -7.64
CA PRO A 74 -3.25 4.88 -7.75
C PRO A 74 -3.01 4.33 -9.16
N ALA A 75 -3.12 3.00 -9.31
CA ALA A 75 -3.04 2.38 -10.62
C ALA A 75 -4.26 2.79 -11.49
N GLY A 76 -4.02 3.12 -12.76
CA GLY A 76 -5.04 3.53 -13.74
C GLY A 76 -5.18 5.04 -13.92
N ASP A 77 -6.29 5.48 -14.51
CA ASP A 77 -6.52 6.89 -14.87
C ASP A 77 -6.93 7.78 -13.69
N ASN A 78 -7.28 7.18 -12.54
CA ASN A 78 -7.63 7.94 -11.35
C ASN A 78 -6.39 8.64 -10.78
N LYS A 79 -6.51 9.91 -10.42
CA LYS A 79 -5.40 10.68 -9.83
C LYS A 79 -5.40 10.65 -8.30
N PHE A 80 -6.43 10.07 -7.67
CA PHE A 80 -6.59 10.05 -6.22
C PHE A 80 -6.88 8.64 -5.69
N TYR A 81 -6.20 8.26 -4.62
CA TYR A 81 -6.58 7.14 -3.78
C TYR A 81 -7.90 7.43 -3.08
N THR A 82 -8.60 6.37 -2.65
CA THR A 82 -9.84 6.47 -1.88
C THR A 82 -9.74 5.57 -0.67
N SER A 83 -10.10 6.09 0.51
CA SER A 83 -9.96 5.38 1.78
C SER A 83 -11.07 5.73 2.76
N ARG A 84 -11.35 4.82 3.70
CA ARG A 84 -12.17 5.08 4.89
C ARG A 84 -11.33 5.11 6.17
N HIS A 85 -10.03 4.86 6.07
CA HIS A 85 -9.14 4.83 7.22
C HIS A 85 -8.87 6.24 7.72
N ARG A 86 -8.82 6.39 9.05
CA ARG A 86 -8.40 7.63 9.71
C ARG A 86 -6.90 7.72 9.89
N GLN A 87 -6.19 6.60 9.80
CA GLN A 87 -4.74 6.55 9.86
C GLN A 87 -4.23 5.81 8.63
N ILE A 88 -3.32 6.46 7.91
CA ILE A 88 -2.78 6.00 6.62
C ILE A 88 -1.26 6.16 6.68
N TRP A 89 -0.53 5.15 6.26
CA TRP A 89 0.93 5.22 6.11
C TRP A 89 1.32 5.08 4.65
N LEU A 90 2.20 5.96 4.19
CA LEU A 90 2.74 5.99 2.83
C LEU A 90 4.25 5.76 2.89
N GLN A 91 4.72 4.72 2.19
CA GLN A 91 6.14 4.36 2.17
C GLN A 91 6.48 3.56 0.89
N ASN A 92 7.47 4.03 0.12
CA ASN A 92 7.96 3.45 -1.14
C ASN A 92 6.82 3.07 -2.10
N ASP A 93 6.09 4.10 -2.56
CA ASP A 93 5.01 3.99 -3.55
C ASP A 93 3.83 3.10 -3.15
N GLN A 94 3.69 2.80 -1.85
CA GLN A 94 2.61 1.98 -1.31
C GLN A 94 1.93 2.64 -0.11
N PHE A 95 0.64 2.34 -0.01
CA PHE A 95 -0.25 2.70 1.09
C PHE A 95 -0.45 1.50 2.03
N PHE A 96 -0.48 1.79 3.33
CA PHE A 96 -0.74 0.83 4.38
C PHE A 96 -1.79 1.36 5.35
N ASP A 97 -2.69 0.49 5.79
CA ASP A 97 -3.63 0.71 6.89
C ASP A 97 -3.01 0.41 8.28
N TYR A 98 -1.69 0.26 8.32
CA TYR A 98 -0.89 0.00 9.51
C TYR A 98 0.46 0.66 9.38
N LYS A 99 1.14 0.87 10.50
CA LYS A 99 2.51 1.36 10.53
C LYS A 99 3.46 0.33 9.92
N PRO A 100 4.02 0.55 8.72
CA PRO A 100 5.00 -0.35 8.17
C PRO A 100 6.31 -0.21 8.96
N VAL A 101 7.09 -1.29 9.04
CA VAL A 101 8.47 -1.19 9.52
C VAL A 101 9.30 -0.31 8.59
N ALA A 102 10.32 0.36 9.14
CA ALA A 102 11.15 1.31 8.38
C ALA A 102 11.82 0.69 7.14
N ARG A 103 12.11 -0.61 7.20
CA ARG A 103 12.57 -1.41 6.06
C ARG A 103 11.77 -2.69 5.98
N VAL A 104 11.06 -2.86 4.88
CA VAL A 104 10.26 -4.05 4.58
C VAL A 104 10.88 -4.78 3.39
N SER A 105 10.96 -6.10 3.49
CA SER A 105 11.24 -6.95 2.33
C SER A 105 10.21 -6.70 1.22
N PRO A 106 10.60 -6.70 -0.07
CA PRO A 106 9.66 -6.56 -1.19
C PRO A 106 8.62 -7.69 -1.19
N SER A 107 7.51 -7.50 -1.91
CA SER A 107 6.58 -8.61 -2.18
C SER A 107 7.31 -9.73 -2.91
N ARG A 108 6.94 -10.98 -2.64
CA ARG A 108 7.61 -12.14 -3.23
C ARG A 108 6.64 -13.28 -3.46
N ILE A 109 7.00 -14.15 -4.40
CA ILE A 109 6.27 -15.39 -4.67
C ILE A 109 7.08 -16.54 -4.08
N VAL A 110 6.41 -17.40 -3.31
CA VAL A 110 6.97 -18.65 -2.79
C VAL A 110 6.36 -19.79 -3.60
N LYS A 111 7.20 -20.56 -4.28
CA LYS A 111 6.79 -21.80 -4.95
C LYS A 111 6.94 -22.96 -3.95
N ILE A 112 5.87 -23.70 -3.73
CA ILE A 112 5.87 -24.98 -3.02
C ILE A 112 5.65 -26.06 -4.07
N ASP A 113 6.65 -26.90 -4.28
CA ASP A 113 6.63 -27.92 -5.33
C ASP A 113 7.47 -29.13 -4.88
N PRO A 114 6.88 -30.33 -4.75
CA PRO A 114 5.47 -30.65 -4.98
C PRO A 114 4.55 -30.24 -3.82
N PHE A 115 3.37 -29.68 -4.11
CA PHE A 115 2.28 -29.56 -3.15
C PHE A 115 1.32 -30.76 -3.30
N PRO A 116 1.06 -31.54 -2.24
CA PRO A 116 0.25 -32.75 -2.32
C PRO A 116 -1.23 -32.42 -2.54
N GLY A 117 -1.89 -33.16 -3.42
CA GLY A 117 -3.32 -33.05 -3.71
C GLY A 117 -3.95 -34.39 -4.04
N THR A 118 -5.28 -34.46 -4.01
CA THR A 118 -6.05 -35.68 -4.30
C THR A 118 -5.91 -36.16 -5.75
N MET A 119 -5.59 -35.26 -6.69
CA MET A 119 -5.35 -35.56 -8.10
C MET A 119 -3.85 -35.66 -8.45
N GLY A 120 -3.00 -35.93 -7.45
CA GLY A 120 -1.54 -35.94 -7.59
C GLY A 120 -0.87 -34.62 -7.19
N PRO A 121 0.46 -34.64 -7.01
CA PRO A 121 1.24 -33.46 -6.63
C PRO A 121 1.25 -32.41 -7.74
N ARG A 122 1.17 -31.12 -7.35
CA ARG A 122 1.22 -29.97 -8.27
C ARG A 122 2.00 -28.82 -7.63
N PRO A 123 2.58 -27.88 -8.40
CA PRO A 123 3.17 -26.68 -7.82
C PRO A 123 2.08 -25.75 -7.26
N LEU A 124 2.37 -25.13 -6.11
CA LEU A 124 1.55 -24.08 -5.49
C LEU A 124 2.37 -22.79 -5.40
N TYR A 125 1.82 -21.68 -5.86
CA TYR A 125 2.43 -20.35 -5.76
C TYR A 125 1.72 -19.53 -4.71
N ILE A 126 2.47 -19.00 -3.75
CA ILE A 126 1.96 -18.12 -2.70
C ILE A 126 2.57 -16.74 -2.90
N TYR A 127 1.72 -15.76 -3.24
CA TYR A 127 2.13 -14.36 -3.22
C TYR A 127 2.11 -13.84 -1.78
N LEU A 128 3.27 -13.42 -1.28
CA LEU A 128 3.41 -12.78 0.01
C LEU A 128 3.53 -11.26 -0.18
N PRO A 129 2.71 -10.46 0.53
CA PRO A 129 2.78 -9.02 0.45
C PRO A 129 4.12 -8.51 0.96
N ARG A 130 4.46 -7.29 0.55
CA ARG A 130 5.63 -6.57 1.06
C ARG A 130 5.58 -6.49 2.60
N GLY A 131 6.72 -6.69 3.25
CA GLY A 131 6.82 -6.64 4.71
C GLY A 131 6.28 -7.87 5.43
N TYR A 132 5.83 -8.92 4.73
CA TYR A 132 5.25 -10.12 5.37
C TYR A 132 6.20 -10.78 6.39
N ARG A 133 7.52 -10.73 6.15
CA ARG A 133 8.52 -11.34 7.05
C ARG A 133 8.68 -10.58 8.36
N GLU A 134 8.53 -9.27 8.33
CA GLU A 134 8.80 -8.38 9.45
C GLU A 134 7.57 -8.23 10.36
N HIS A 135 6.36 -8.31 9.82
CA HIS A 135 5.12 -8.20 10.60
C HIS A 135 4.65 -9.55 11.17
N LYS A 136 5.46 -10.14 12.06
CA LYS A 136 5.26 -11.51 12.61
C LYS A 136 3.90 -11.76 13.30
N THR A 137 3.24 -10.72 13.80
CA THR A 137 1.96 -10.81 14.51
C THR A 137 0.75 -10.45 13.64
N ARG A 138 0.98 -9.98 12.41
CA ARG A 138 -0.09 -9.60 11.49
C ARG A 138 -0.61 -10.81 10.73
N HIS A 139 -1.93 -10.88 10.61
CA HIS A 139 -2.61 -11.86 9.78
C HIS A 139 -3.14 -11.16 8.53
N TYR A 140 -3.12 -11.86 7.40
CA TYR A 140 -3.53 -11.33 6.11
C TYR A 140 -4.71 -12.15 5.58
N PRO A 141 -5.73 -11.52 4.96
CA PRO A 141 -6.75 -12.28 4.26
C PRO A 141 -6.11 -13.07 3.12
N VAL A 142 -6.62 -14.28 2.87
CA VAL A 142 -6.12 -15.18 1.84
C VAL A 142 -7.09 -15.18 0.66
N LEU A 143 -6.58 -14.85 -0.53
CA LEU A 143 -7.29 -14.98 -1.80
C LEU A 143 -6.77 -16.22 -2.52
N TYR A 144 -7.68 -17.13 -2.86
CA TYR A 144 -7.36 -18.29 -3.70
C TYR A 144 -7.67 -17.95 -5.15
N MET A 145 -6.67 -18.13 -6.02
CA MET A 145 -6.80 -17.92 -7.45
C MET A 145 -6.36 -19.19 -8.17
N GLN A 146 -7.15 -19.60 -9.16
CA GLN A 146 -6.82 -20.70 -10.08
C GLN A 146 -6.49 -20.10 -11.44
N ASP A 147 -5.43 -20.61 -12.08
CA ASP A 147 -5.16 -20.27 -13.48
C ASP A 147 -5.92 -21.24 -14.39
N GLY A 148 -6.68 -20.69 -15.34
CA GLY A 148 -7.46 -21.48 -16.28
C GLY A 148 -6.75 -21.69 -17.62
N GLN A 149 -6.31 -20.59 -18.26
CA GLN A 149 -5.78 -20.58 -19.63
C GLN A 149 -4.34 -20.05 -19.70
N ASN A 150 -3.52 -20.29 -18.67
CA ASN A 150 -2.14 -19.77 -18.57
C ASN A 150 -2.08 -18.23 -18.54
N CYS A 151 -2.99 -17.61 -17.80
CA CYS A 151 -3.03 -16.15 -17.63
C CYS A 151 -1.80 -15.62 -16.87
N PHE A 152 -1.01 -16.49 -16.22
CA PHE A 152 0.23 -16.10 -15.56
C PHE A 152 1.45 -16.50 -16.38
N GLU A 153 1.82 -15.67 -17.36
CA GLU A 153 2.99 -15.87 -18.25
C GLU A 153 4.28 -16.28 -17.50
N ARG A 154 4.49 -15.73 -16.30
CA ARG A 154 5.66 -16.00 -15.47
C ARG A 154 5.78 -17.46 -14.99
N PHE A 155 4.68 -18.22 -15.03
CA PHE A 155 4.60 -19.62 -14.56
C PHE A 155 3.97 -20.55 -15.60
N ALA A 156 3.95 -20.14 -16.87
CA ALA A 156 3.33 -20.92 -17.95
C ALA A 156 3.93 -22.33 -18.10
N ALA A 157 5.23 -22.50 -17.83
CA ALA A 157 5.91 -23.81 -17.91
C ALA A 157 5.40 -24.83 -16.87
N ASP A 158 4.83 -24.35 -15.76
CA ASP A 158 4.29 -25.17 -14.68
C ASP A 158 2.76 -25.35 -14.83
N SER A 159 2.17 -24.80 -15.90
CA SER A 159 0.72 -24.83 -16.13
C SER A 159 0.32 -26.06 -16.94
N TYR A 160 -0.80 -26.68 -16.56
CA TYR A 160 -1.31 -27.87 -17.23
C TYR A 160 -2.25 -27.47 -18.37
N ALA A 161 -1.74 -27.50 -19.60
CA ALA A 161 -2.57 -27.64 -20.78
C ALA A 161 -2.67 -29.15 -21.05
N GLY A 162 -3.89 -29.70 -21.06
CA GLY A 162 -4.15 -31.14 -21.25
C GLY A 162 -3.53 -31.72 -22.50
#